data_AF-A0A1G7TFX9-F1
#
_entry.id   AF-A0A1G7TFX9-F1
#
_cell.length_a   1.000
_cell.length_b   1.000
_cell.length_c   1.000
_cell.angle_alpha   90.00
_cell.angle_beta   90.00
_cell.angle_gamma   90.00
#
_symmetry.space_group_name_H-M   'P 1'
#
loop_
_entity.id
_entity.type
_entity.pdbx_description
1 polymer ?
#
loop_
_entity_poly.entity_id
_entity_poly.type
_entity_poly.pdbx_seq_one_letter_code
_entity_poly.pdbx_strand_id
1 'polypeptide(L)'
;MENEAVSVIASGPGVPWAIFISAGAVLIAAAAGAYWQRRISRQVLTFNNIVNLLWDEDYIKARQKFIALRDGENGQLTALAQAAKRDSDEAGVIAAILNDYEIVSIGVLKGVMDEKMMKRFYRSTVISDYDKIKPFIDEVRRVDNNQKLFSEFETLAERWRRKP
;
A
#
# COMPACT_ATOMS: atom_id res chain seq x y z
N MET A 1 -69.02 -10.68 -29.67
CA MET A 1 -67.78 -11.12 -30.35
C MET A 1 -66.63 -10.18 -29.96
N GLU A 2 -66.34 -10.04 -28.67
CA GLU A 2 -65.30 -9.10 -28.20
C GLU A 2 -64.49 -9.65 -27.01
N ASN A 3 -64.71 -10.93 -26.64
CA ASN A 3 -64.13 -11.52 -25.44
C ASN A 3 -63.09 -12.63 -25.69
N GLU A 4 -62.77 -12.95 -26.95
CA GLU A 4 -61.72 -13.95 -27.26
C GLU A 4 -60.36 -13.32 -27.55
N ALA A 5 -60.32 -12.05 -27.99
CA ALA A 5 -59.07 -11.38 -28.38
C ALA A 5 -58.14 -11.03 -27.19
N VAL A 6 -58.67 -10.94 -25.96
CA VAL A 6 -57.88 -10.59 -24.77
C VAL A 6 -57.15 -11.81 -24.19
N SER A 7 -57.60 -13.03 -24.47
CA SER A 7 -57.01 -14.26 -23.91
C SER A 7 -55.71 -14.72 -24.61
N VAL A 8 -55.48 -14.27 -25.84
CA VAL A 8 -54.36 -14.73 -26.69
C VAL A 8 -53.06 -13.96 -26.41
N ILE A 9 -53.13 -12.78 -25.80
CA ILE A 9 -51.94 -11.97 -25.46
C ILE A 9 -51.25 -12.48 -24.17
N ALA A 10 -51.94 -13.28 -23.36
CA ALA A 10 -51.45 -13.74 -22.06
C ALA A 10 -50.60 -15.04 -22.09
N SER A 11 -50.33 -15.64 -23.26
CA SER A 11 -49.66 -16.94 -23.36
C SER A 11 -48.52 -17.00 -24.39
N GLY A 12 -47.72 -15.94 -24.48
CA GLY A 12 -46.44 -15.99 -25.21
C GLY A 12 -45.30 -16.54 -24.33
N PRO A 13 -44.40 -17.42 -24.85
CA PRO A 13 -43.28 -17.99 -24.09
C PRO A 13 -42.12 -16.99 -23.84
N GLY A 14 -42.44 -15.71 -23.63
CA GLY A 14 -41.46 -14.62 -23.45
C GLY A 14 -41.00 -14.40 -22.00
N VAL A 15 -41.67 -15.00 -21.03
CA VAL A 15 -41.45 -14.74 -19.60
C VAL A 15 -40.23 -15.47 -18.99
N PRO A 16 -39.93 -16.74 -19.33
CA PRO A 16 -38.81 -17.46 -18.70
C PRO A 16 -37.45 -16.83 -19.04
N TRP A 17 -37.23 -16.47 -20.29
CA TRP A 17 -35.96 -15.90 -20.77
C TRP A 17 -35.68 -14.52 -20.18
N ALA A 18 -36.71 -13.70 -19.97
CA ALA A 18 -36.58 -12.38 -19.36
C ALA A 18 -36.07 -12.45 -17.91
N ILE A 19 -36.47 -13.48 -17.16
CA ILE A 19 -35.99 -13.70 -15.78
C ILE A 19 -34.50 -14.06 -15.79
N PHE A 20 -34.07 -14.95 -16.69
CA PHE A 20 -32.65 -15.30 -16.80
C PHE A 20 -31.78 -14.12 -17.29
N ILE A 21 -32.27 -13.31 -18.23
CA ILE A 21 -31.56 -12.12 -18.72
C ILE A 21 -31.43 -11.06 -17.62
N SER A 22 -32.51 -10.78 -16.88
CA SER A 22 -32.50 -9.80 -15.79
C SER A 22 -31.64 -10.25 -14.60
N ALA A 23 -31.74 -11.52 -14.19
CA ALA A 23 -30.87 -12.10 -13.17
C ALA A 23 -29.38 -12.05 -13.59
N GLY A 24 -29.08 -12.36 -14.85
CA GLY A 24 -27.73 -12.25 -15.40
C GLY A 24 -27.21 -10.81 -15.38
N ALA A 25 -28.02 -9.83 -15.78
CA ALA A 25 -27.66 -8.42 -15.75
C ALA A 25 -27.38 -7.92 -14.32
N VAL A 26 -28.18 -8.35 -13.34
CA VAL A 26 -27.97 -8.02 -11.92
C VAL A 26 -26.65 -8.59 -11.41
N LEU A 27 -26.34 -9.86 -11.72
CA LEU A 27 -25.08 -10.48 -11.31
C LEU A 27 -23.86 -9.78 -11.93
N ILE A 28 -23.93 -9.41 -13.21
CA ILE A 28 -22.86 -8.66 -13.89
C ILE A 28 -22.69 -7.27 -13.26
N ALA A 29 -23.78 -6.56 -13.01
CA ALA A 29 -23.74 -5.24 -12.38
C ALA A 29 -23.17 -5.30 -10.96
N ALA A 30 -23.55 -6.31 -10.17
CA ALA A 30 -23.02 -6.53 -8.82
C ALA A 30 -21.53 -6.87 -8.84
N ALA A 31 -21.08 -7.74 -9.74
CA ALA A 31 -19.67 -8.10 -9.89
C ALA A 31 -18.83 -6.89 -10.34
N ALA A 32 -19.32 -6.12 -11.31
CA ALA A 32 -18.69 -4.88 -11.75
C ALA A 32 -18.64 -3.86 -10.60
N GLY A 33 -19.75 -3.65 -9.89
CA GLY A 33 -19.86 -2.76 -8.75
C GLY A 33 -18.84 -3.11 -7.65
N ALA A 34 -18.78 -4.38 -7.25
CA ALA A 34 -17.81 -4.86 -6.27
C ALA A 34 -16.35 -4.63 -6.73
N TYR A 35 -16.08 -4.82 -8.02
CA TYR A 35 -14.77 -4.56 -8.60
C TYR A 35 -14.38 -3.07 -8.56
N TRP A 36 -15.29 -2.19 -8.98
CA TRP A 36 -15.10 -0.74 -8.95
C TRP A 36 -14.95 -0.21 -7.52
N GLN A 37 -15.80 -0.67 -6.61
CA GLN A 37 -15.74 -0.32 -5.20
C GLN A 37 -14.38 -0.68 -4.59
N ARG A 38 -13.87 -1.90 -4.84
CA ARG A 38 -12.51 -2.30 -4.41
C ARG A 38 -11.42 -1.39 -4.97
N ARG A 39 -11.55 -0.88 -6.20
CA ARG A 39 -10.57 0.09 -6.73
C ARG A 39 -10.67 1.43 -6.00
N ILE A 40 -11.86 1.98 -5.85
CA ILE A 40 -12.09 3.28 -5.18
C ILE A 40 -11.64 3.22 -3.73
N SER A 41 -12.01 2.18 -2.98
CA SER A 41 -11.61 2.03 -1.58
C SER A 41 -10.09 2.04 -1.40
N ARG A 42 -9.34 1.36 -2.28
CA ARG A 42 -7.87 1.37 -2.24
C ARG A 42 -7.30 2.75 -2.53
N GLN A 43 -7.85 3.48 -3.49
CA GLN A 43 -7.43 4.85 -3.80
C GLN A 43 -7.70 5.80 -2.63
N VAL A 44 -8.86 5.70 -2.00
CA VAL A 44 -9.22 6.52 -0.83
C VAL A 44 -8.32 6.21 0.37
N LEU A 45 -8.08 4.92 0.67
CA LEU A 45 -7.16 4.52 1.74
C LEU A 45 -5.76 5.06 1.51
N THR A 46 -5.27 4.96 0.28
CA THR A 46 -3.95 5.46 -0.11
C THR A 46 -3.88 6.98 0.00
N PHE A 47 -4.93 7.68 -0.44
CA PHE A 47 -5.03 9.13 -0.34
C PHE A 47 -4.99 9.59 1.12
N ASN A 48 -5.80 8.99 1.97
CA ASN A 48 -5.83 9.30 3.39
C ASN A 48 -4.48 9.04 4.04
N ASN A 49 -3.80 7.94 3.69
CA ASN A 49 -2.45 7.66 4.19
C ASN A 49 -1.45 8.76 3.78
N ILE A 50 -1.42 9.14 2.50
CA ILE A 50 -0.54 10.22 2.01
C ILE A 50 -0.84 11.54 2.72
N VAL A 51 -2.13 11.90 2.85
CA VAL A 51 -2.54 13.11 3.56
C VAL A 51 -2.07 13.08 5.00
N ASN A 52 -2.30 11.97 5.73
CA ASN A 52 -1.85 11.84 7.10
C ASN A 52 -0.33 12.04 7.23
N LEU A 53 0.47 11.39 6.37
CA LEU A 53 1.93 11.57 6.36
C LEU A 53 2.38 13.02 6.12
N LEU A 54 1.61 13.79 5.35
CA LEU A 54 1.93 15.18 5.05
C LEU A 54 1.56 16.16 6.17
N TRP A 55 0.63 15.80 7.05
CA TRP A 55 0.12 16.68 8.12
C TRP A 55 0.48 16.21 9.53
N ASP A 56 1.04 15.02 9.67
CA ASP A 56 1.53 14.49 10.94
C ASP A 56 2.85 15.17 11.32
N GLU A 57 2.78 16.09 12.28
CA GLU A 57 3.94 16.82 12.78
C GLU A 57 5.03 15.91 13.36
N ASP A 58 4.64 14.83 14.04
CA ASP A 58 5.59 13.93 14.70
C ASP A 58 6.31 13.11 13.64
N TYR A 59 5.60 12.66 12.60
CA TYR A 59 6.21 12.06 11.43
C TYR A 59 7.18 13.02 10.74
N ILE A 60 6.79 14.28 10.52
CA ILE A 60 7.64 15.29 9.88
C ILE A 60 8.92 15.52 10.70
N LYS A 61 8.81 15.66 12.03
CA LYS A 61 9.96 15.86 12.93
C LYS A 61 10.88 14.63 12.92
N ALA A 62 10.31 13.43 13.05
CA ALA A 62 11.05 12.17 12.96
C ALA A 62 11.76 12.03 11.60
N ARG A 63 11.09 12.44 10.52
CA ARG A 63 11.64 12.39 9.17
C ARG A 63 12.80 13.36 8.98
N GLN A 64 12.69 14.59 9.48
CA GLN A 64 13.78 15.56 9.43
C GLN A 64 15.02 15.04 10.18
N LYS A 65 14.82 14.49 11.37
CA LYS A 65 15.91 13.88 12.16
C LYS A 65 16.49 12.66 11.46
N PHE A 66 15.66 11.80 10.86
CA PHE A 66 16.12 10.67 10.04
C PHE A 66 16.98 11.12 8.86
N ILE A 67 16.56 12.15 8.11
CA ILE A 67 17.35 12.69 6.98
C ILE A 67 18.69 13.23 7.48
N ALA A 68 18.71 13.97 8.59
CA ALA A 68 19.94 14.48 9.18
C ALA A 68 20.89 13.36 9.64
N LEU A 69 20.37 12.29 10.24
CA LEU A 69 21.15 11.12 10.66
C LEU A 69 21.65 10.29 9.47
N ARG A 70 20.84 10.17 8.42
CA ARG A 70 21.14 9.41 7.20
C ARG A 70 22.17 10.12 6.31
N ASP A 71 22.02 11.43 6.13
CA ASP A 71 22.86 12.24 5.24
C ASP A 71 24.02 12.95 5.96
N GLY A 72 24.08 12.86 7.30
CA GLY A 72 25.17 13.43 8.09
C GLY A 72 26.53 12.82 7.73
N GLU A 73 27.60 13.61 7.82
CA GLU A 73 28.97 13.25 7.40
C GLU A 73 29.63 12.12 8.20
N ASN A 74 28.95 11.54 9.18
CA ASN A 74 29.49 10.44 9.95
C ASN A 74 28.89 9.14 9.44
N GLY A 75 29.74 8.25 8.91
CA GLY A 75 29.43 6.85 8.58
C GLY A 75 29.04 5.99 9.81
N GLN A 76 28.24 6.54 10.71
CA GLN A 76 27.78 6.02 11.98
C GLN A 76 26.46 5.26 11.84
N LEU A 77 25.86 5.11 10.66
CA LEU A 77 24.64 4.29 10.52
C LEU A 77 24.85 2.86 11.06
N THR A 78 26.01 2.27 10.83
CA THR A 78 26.39 0.97 11.42
C THR A 78 26.63 1.05 12.93
N ALA A 79 27.22 2.14 13.43
CA ALA A 79 27.39 2.37 14.87
C ALA A 79 26.05 2.59 15.59
N LEU A 80 25.12 3.31 14.96
CA LEU A 80 23.75 3.53 15.42
C LEU A 80 22.95 2.23 15.39
N ALA A 81 23.15 1.35 14.40
CA ALA A 81 22.54 0.03 14.40
C ALA A 81 22.99 -0.83 15.59
N GLN A 82 24.26 -0.74 16.00
CA GLN A 82 24.73 -1.39 17.23
C GLN A 82 24.19 -0.71 18.51
N ALA A 83 24.00 0.61 18.47
CA ALA A 83 23.39 1.38 19.54
C ALA A 83 21.86 1.20 19.62
N ALA A 84 21.20 0.67 18.58
CA ALA A 84 19.78 0.37 18.57
C ALA A 84 19.38 -0.61 19.69
N LYS A 85 20.27 -1.55 20.05
CA LYS A 85 20.09 -2.41 21.23
C LYS A 85 20.29 -1.70 22.57
N ARG A 86 20.93 -0.53 22.56
CA ARG A 86 21.26 0.25 23.76
C ARG A 86 20.29 1.40 24.02
N ASP A 87 19.16 1.41 23.30
CA ASP A 87 18.07 2.38 23.46
C ASP A 87 18.53 3.84 23.24
N SER A 88 19.31 4.07 22.17
CA SER A 88 19.64 5.44 21.77
C SER A 88 18.44 6.10 21.08
N ASP A 89 18.18 7.35 21.45
CA ASP A 89 17.08 8.15 20.90
C ASP A 89 17.18 8.30 19.37
N GLU A 90 18.40 8.38 18.81
CA GLU A 90 18.65 8.42 17.37
C GLU A 90 18.33 7.10 16.66
N ALA A 91 18.71 5.97 17.27
CA ALA A 91 18.42 4.65 16.70
C ALA A 91 16.91 4.34 16.76
N GLY A 92 16.22 4.80 17.82
CA GLY A 92 14.76 4.73 17.91
C GLY A 92 14.06 5.50 16.80
N VAL A 93 14.56 6.68 16.43
CA VAL A 93 14.02 7.48 15.30
C VAL A 93 14.21 6.77 13.96
N ILE A 94 15.39 6.19 13.71
CA ILE A 94 15.63 5.40 12.49
C ILE A 94 14.70 4.19 12.46
N ALA A 95 14.57 3.45 13.57
CA ALA A 95 13.69 2.29 13.65
C ALA A 95 12.23 2.65 13.42
N ALA A 96 11.75 3.78 13.94
CA ALA A 96 10.38 4.27 13.72
C ALA A 96 10.11 4.54 12.23
N ILE A 97 11.03 5.21 11.53
CA ILE A 97 10.90 5.45 10.08
C ILE A 97 10.97 4.16 9.28
N LEU A 98 11.83 3.21 9.66
CA LEU A 98 11.89 1.91 8.99
C LEU A 98 10.63 1.08 9.22
N ASN A 99 10.01 1.15 10.41
CA ASN A 99 8.72 0.52 10.69
C ASN A 99 7.60 1.13 9.83
N ASP A 100 7.59 2.46 9.65
CA ASP A 100 6.65 3.13 8.72
C ASP A 100 6.85 2.64 7.28
N TYR A 101 8.09 2.59 6.80
CA TYR A 101 8.37 2.04 5.47
C TYR A 101 7.93 0.58 5.33
N GLU A 102 8.13 -0.25 6.36
CA GLU A 102 7.72 -1.66 6.35
C GLU A 102 6.20 -1.80 6.27
N ILE A 103 5.43 -1.09 7.11
CA ILE A 103 3.96 -1.19 7.11
C ILE A 103 3.36 -0.65 5.81
N VAL A 104 3.92 0.45 5.28
CA VAL A 104 3.53 0.99 3.98
C VAL A 104 3.82 -0.03 2.87
N SER A 105 4.98 -0.69 2.93
CA SER A 105 5.36 -1.70 1.94
C SER A 105 4.47 -2.93 1.98
N ILE A 106 4.12 -3.41 3.17
CA ILE A 106 3.12 -4.47 3.35
C ILE A 106 1.79 -4.07 2.71
N GLY A 107 1.29 -2.85 3.00
CA GLY A 107 0.02 -2.38 2.46
C GLY A 107 0.01 -2.31 0.93
N VAL A 108 1.12 -1.90 0.30
CA VAL A 108 1.26 -1.88 -1.15
C VAL A 108 1.36 -3.30 -1.72
N LEU A 109 2.25 -4.14 -1.17
CA LEU A 109 2.54 -5.47 -1.70
C LEU A 109 1.35 -6.44 -1.53
N LYS A 110 0.56 -6.28 -0.46
CA LYS A 110 -0.71 -7.02 -0.26
C LYS A 110 -1.89 -6.42 -1.03
N GLY A 111 -1.71 -5.31 -1.73
CA GLY A 111 -2.73 -4.67 -2.54
C GLY A 111 -3.84 -3.98 -1.74
N VAL A 112 -3.58 -3.65 -0.47
CA VAL A 112 -4.45 -2.82 0.38
C VAL A 112 -4.39 -1.36 -0.08
N MET A 113 -3.20 -0.90 -0.46
CA MET A 113 -2.98 0.41 -1.06
C MET A 113 -2.83 0.33 -2.58
N ASP A 114 -3.15 1.42 -3.26
CA ASP A 114 -2.96 1.59 -4.69
C ASP A 114 -1.48 1.85 -4.98
N GLU A 115 -0.77 0.82 -5.45
CA GLU A 115 0.65 0.89 -5.79
C GLU A 115 0.95 1.99 -6.83
N LYS A 116 0.07 2.21 -7.80
CA LYS A 116 0.29 3.19 -8.88
C LYS A 116 0.32 4.60 -8.31
N MET A 117 -0.58 4.89 -7.38
CA MET A 117 -0.65 6.15 -6.67
C MET A 117 0.55 6.34 -5.72
N MET A 118 0.85 5.34 -4.89
CA MET A 118 2.02 5.38 -3.99
C MET A 118 3.33 5.56 -4.75
N LYS A 119 3.53 4.83 -5.85
CA LYS A 119 4.72 4.95 -6.70
C LYS A 119 4.84 6.34 -7.32
N ARG A 120 3.74 6.98 -7.71
CA ARG A 120 3.78 8.37 -8.22
C ARG A 120 4.19 9.39 -7.16
N PHE A 121 3.74 9.19 -5.93
CA PHE A 121 4.04 10.09 -4.82
C PHE A 121 5.46 9.87 -4.25
N TYR A 122 5.87 8.61 -4.10
CA TYR A 122 6.93 8.24 -3.16
C TYR A 122 8.10 7.45 -3.76
N ARG A 123 8.08 7.14 -5.06
CA ARG A 123 9.09 6.26 -5.68
C ARG A 123 10.52 6.70 -5.44
N SER A 124 10.86 7.94 -5.81
CA SER A 124 12.24 8.45 -5.71
C SER A 124 12.73 8.43 -4.26
N THR A 125 11.84 8.79 -3.35
CA THR A 125 12.07 8.81 -1.90
C THR A 125 12.33 7.42 -1.35
N VAL A 126 11.44 6.44 -1.63
CA VAL A 126 11.59 5.04 -1.19
C VAL A 126 12.91 4.44 -1.68
N ILE A 127 13.25 4.64 -2.96
CA ILE A 127 14.48 4.08 -3.53
C ILE A 127 15.72 4.74 -2.91
N SER A 128 15.74 6.08 -2.85
CA SER A 128 16.87 6.84 -2.29
C SER A 128 17.10 6.53 -0.80
N ASP A 129 16.02 6.50 -0.01
CA ASP A 129 16.08 6.22 1.41
C ASP A 129 16.55 4.79 1.66
N TYR A 130 16.03 3.81 0.91
CA TYR A 130 16.47 2.41 0.99
C TYR A 130 17.98 2.28 0.71
N ASP A 131 18.48 2.87 -0.38
CA ASP A 131 19.89 2.76 -0.76
C ASP A 131 20.83 3.31 0.30
N LYS A 132 20.46 4.43 0.93
CA LYS A 132 21.26 5.07 1.96
C LYS A 132 21.17 4.35 3.31
N ILE A 133 20.01 3.80 3.67
CA ILE A 133 19.79 3.16 4.97
C ILE A 133 20.10 1.66 4.97
N LYS A 134 20.33 1.05 3.80
CA LYS A 134 20.65 -0.38 3.69
C LYS A 134 21.76 -0.85 4.64
N PRO A 135 22.89 -0.13 4.82
CA PRO A 135 23.92 -0.57 5.78
C PRO A 135 23.43 -0.67 7.23
N PHE A 136 22.50 0.19 7.64
CA PHE A 136 21.85 0.11 8.95
C PHE A 136 20.99 -1.15 9.05
N ILE A 137 20.15 -1.42 8.04
CA ILE A 137 19.28 -2.60 7.98
C ILE A 137 20.12 -3.88 8.04
N ASP A 138 21.17 -3.98 7.23
CA ASP A 138 22.05 -5.14 7.18
C ASP A 138 22.72 -5.40 8.54
N GLU A 139 23.17 -4.35 9.23
CA GLU A 139 23.79 -4.47 10.55
C GLU A 139 22.78 -4.88 11.63
N VAL A 140 21.56 -4.32 11.62
CA VAL A 140 20.49 -4.75 12.54
C VAL A 140 20.13 -6.22 12.30
N ARG A 141 19.97 -6.65 11.04
CA ARG A 141 19.72 -8.05 10.68
C ARG A 141 20.82 -8.99 11.19
N ARG A 142 22.08 -8.54 11.13
CA ARG A 142 23.24 -9.28 11.64
C ARG A 142 23.24 -9.36 13.18
N VAL A 143 23.00 -8.25 13.87
CA VAL A 143 22.99 -8.16 15.34
C VAL A 143 21.84 -8.93 15.97
N ASP A 144 20.69 -8.96 15.30
CA ASP A 144 19.48 -9.67 15.76
C ASP A 144 19.35 -11.09 15.20
N ASN A 145 20.28 -11.50 14.33
CA ASN A 145 20.26 -12.78 13.63
C ASN A 145 18.90 -13.04 12.93
N ASN A 146 18.33 -12.01 12.33
CA ASN A 146 17.03 -12.06 11.65
C ASN A 146 17.09 -11.32 10.32
N GLN A 147 17.24 -12.08 9.23
CA GLN A 147 17.32 -11.54 7.87
C GLN A 147 16.00 -11.00 7.33
N LYS A 148 14.87 -11.26 8.02
CA LYS A 148 13.54 -10.84 7.56
C LYS A 148 13.16 -9.42 8.00
N LEU A 149 13.96 -8.78 8.85
CA LEU A 149 13.68 -7.41 9.30
C LEU A 149 13.69 -6.46 8.09
N PHE A 150 12.64 -5.66 7.94
CA PHE A 150 12.50 -4.67 6.87
C PHE A 150 12.55 -5.27 5.44
N SER A 151 12.14 -6.53 5.30
CA SER A 151 12.24 -7.25 4.01
C SER A 151 11.16 -6.84 3.01
N GLU A 152 10.00 -6.38 3.49
CA GLU A 152 8.94 -5.89 2.61
C GLU A 152 9.33 -4.52 2.04
N PHE A 153 9.99 -3.66 2.84
CA PHE A 153 10.58 -2.40 2.36
C PHE A 153 11.64 -2.63 1.27
N GLU A 154 12.59 -3.54 1.50
CA GLU A 154 13.57 -3.95 0.49
C GLU A 154 12.89 -4.44 -0.80
N THR A 155 11.93 -5.34 -0.66
CA THR A 155 11.17 -5.90 -1.80
C THR A 155 10.48 -4.81 -2.61
N LEU A 156 9.85 -3.85 -1.94
CA LEU A 156 9.18 -2.72 -2.60
C LEU A 156 10.17 -1.83 -3.34
N ALA A 157 11.27 -1.44 -2.69
CA ALA A 157 12.29 -0.58 -3.26
C ALA A 157 12.89 -1.20 -4.55
N GLU A 158 13.25 -2.47 -4.51
CA GLU A 158 13.76 -3.20 -5.68
C GLU A 158 12.73 -3.35 -6.80
N ARG A 159 11.47 -3.62 -6.44
CA ARG A 159 10.36 -3.72 -7.41
C ARG A 159 10.15 -2.40 -8.14
N TRP A 160 10.17 -1.28 -7.42
CA TRP A 160 10.02 0.06 -8.00
C TRP A 160 11.26 0.56 -8.74
N ARG A 161 12.45 0.02 -8.42
CA ARG A 161 13.68 0.25 -9.19
C ARG A 161 13.62 -0.42 -10.57
N ARG A 162 13.25 -1.70 -10.62
CA ARG A 162 13.18 -2.51 -11.86
C ARG A 162 12.10 -2.04 -12.84
N LYS A 163 11.01 -1.46 -12.32
CA LYS A 163 9.93 -0.91 -13.13
C LYS A 163 9.97 0.60 -12.96
N PRO A 164 10.69 1.36 -13.81
CA PRO A 164 10.68 2.81 -13.73
C PRO A 164 9.27 3.41 -13.83
#